data_AF-A0AAU2SXR2-F1
#
_entry.id   AF-A0AAU2SXR2-F1
#
_cell.length_a   1.000
_cell.length_b   1.000
_cell.length_c   1.000
_cell.angle_alpha   90.00
_cell.angle_beta   90.00
_cell.angle_gamma   90.00
#
_symmetry.space_group_name_H-M   'P 1'
#
loop_
_entity.id
_entity.type
_entity.pdbx_description
1 polymer ?
#
loop_
_entity_poly.entity_id
_entity_poly.type
_entity_poly.pdbx_seq_one_letter_code
_entity_poly.pdbx_strand_id
1 'polypeptide(L)'
;MNIAYWIVAGLLALFYLYAGGMKVFRSRDQLRPMMAWVDRMPLPAVRALGTVEILGAAGLILPPLTGIAPWLALAATIGFVLLQIGAIAVHLTGEDRRITLNVGLIATAAVALWPATTWL
;
A
#
# COMPACT_ATOMS: atom_id res chain seq x y z
N MET A 1 9.88 -7.87 19.42
CA MET A 1 9.75 -7.06 18.18
C MET A 1 8.80 -7.68 17.16
N ASN A 2 8.65 -9.01 17.10
CA ASN A 2 7.69 -9.68 16.22
C ASN A 2 6.23 -9.24 16.42
N ILE A 3 5.78 -9.05 17.66
CA ILE A 3 4.39 -8.59 17.91
C ILE A 3 4.15 -7.19 17.31
N ALA A 4 5.11 -6.27 17.47
CA ALA A 4 5.01 -4.94 16.87
C ALA A 4 4.98 -5.00 15.33
N TYR A 5 5.83 -5.86 14.73
CA TYR A 5 5.77 -6.14 13.29
C TYR A 5 4.37 -6.60 12.89
N TRP A 6 3.83 -7.64 13.52
CA TRP A 6 2.55 -8.24 13.15
C TRP A 6 1.37 -7.28 13.29
N ILE A 7 1.38 -6.40 14.30
CA ILE A 7 0.36 -5.36 14.45
C ILE A 7 0.43 -4.38 13.28
N VAL A 8 1.62 -3.80 13.03
CA VAL A 8 1.78 -2.75 12.02
C VAL A 8 1.60 -3.31 10.60
N ALA A 9 2.29 -4.43 10.29
CA ALA A 9 2.21 -5.11 9.01
C ALA A 9 0.80 -5.66 8.75
N GLY A 10 0.12 -6.20 9.78
CA GLY A 10 -1.26 -6.68 9.66
C GLY A 10 -2.24 -5.56 9.32
N LEU A 11 -2.13 -4.41 9.97
CA LEU A 11 -2.97 -3.23 9.68
C LEU A 11 -2.69 -2.67 8.28
N LEU A 12 -1.42 -2.54 7.89
CA LEU A 12 -1.03 -2.11 6.54
C LEU A 12 -1.55 -3.09 5.49
N ALA A 13 -1.34 -4.39 5.69
CA ALA A 13 -1.79 -5.42 4.77
C ALA A 13 -3.31 -5.39 4.61
N LEU A 14 -4.07 -5.27 5.70
CA LEU A 14 -5.53 -5.15 5.65
C LEU A 14 -5.97 -3.92 4.84
N PHE A 15 -5.35 -2.76 5.11
CA PHE A 15 -5.63 -1.53 4.38
C PHE A 15 -5.36 -1.67 2.88
N TYR A 16 -4.19 -2.18 2.49
CA TYR A 16 -3.81 -2.30 1.09
C TYR A 16 -4.51 -3.45 0.35
N LEU A 17 -4.90 -4.52 1.03
CA LEU A 17 -5.79 -5.54 0.46
C LEU A 17 -7.16 -4.93 0.14
N TYR A 18 -7.72 -4.14 1.07
CA TYR A 18 -8.97 -3.42 0.82
C TYR A 18 -8.80 -2.42 -0.33
N ALA A 19 -7.86 -1.48 -0.24
CA ALA A 19 -7.64 -0.44 -1.25
C ALA A 19 -7.29 -1.01 -2.63
N GLY A 20 -6.41 -2.00 -2.69
CA GLY A 20 -6.02 -2.68 -3.92
C GLY A 20 -7.16 -3.49 -4.51
N GLY A 21 -7.89 -4.24 -3.68
CA GLY A 21 -9.08 -5.00 -4.11
C GLY A 21 -10.14 -4.09 -4.74
N MET A 22 -10.36 -2.91 -4.15
CA MET A 22 -11.27 -1.91 -4.70
C MET A 22 -10.82 -1.48 -6.11
N LYS A 23 -9.54 -1.16 -6.31
CA LYS A 23 -8.99 -0.73 -7.59
C LYS A 23 -9.02 -1.82 -8.66
N VAL A 24 -8.84 -3.08 -8.27
CA VAL A 24 -8.87 -4.23 -9.18
C VAL A 24 -10.29 -4.55 -9.63
N PHE A 25 -11.21 -4.66 -8.68
CA PHE A 25 -12.55 -5.24 -8.92
C PHE A 25 -13.63 -4.22 -9.23
N ARG A 26 -13.52 -2.97 -8.79
CA ARG A 26 -14.58 -1.97 -9.01
C ARG A 26 -14.46 -1.30 -10.38
N SER A 27 -15.61 -0.87 -10.89
CA SER A 27 -15.72 -0.04 -12.08
C SER A 27 -15.22 1.39 -11.82
N ARG A 28 -14.93 2.14 -12.89
CA ARG A 28 -14.52 3.55 -12.81
C ARG A 28 -15.55 4.39 -12.05
N ASP A 29 -16.84 4.22 -12.35
CA ASP A 29 -17.95 4.90 -11.68
C ASP A 29 -17.99 4.67 -10.17
N GLN A 30 -17.68 3.45 -9.74
CA GLN A 30 -17.67 3.11 -8.32
C GLN A 30 -16.42 3.63 -7.59
N LEU A 31 -15.33 3.92 -8.31
CA LEU A 31 -14.09 4.46 -7.74
C LEU A 31 -14.09 5.98 -7.68
N ARG A 32 -14.72 6.65 -8.65
CA ARG A 32 -14.79 8.12 -8.77
C ARG A 32 -15.14 8.84 -7.46
N PRO A 33 -16.17 8.43 -6.67
CA PRO A 33 -16.52 9.12 -5.43
C PRO A 33 -15.44 9.05 -4.33
N MET A 34 -14.55 8.06 -4.42
CA MET A 34 -13.50 7.81 -3.43
C MET A 34 -12.11 8.26 -3.91
N MET A 35 -11.92 8.36 -5.24
CA MET A 35 -10.62 8.54 -5.89
C MET A 35 -10.78 9.39 -7.16
N ALA A 36 -10.94 10.70 -7.01
CA ALA A 36 -11.15 11.62 -8.15
C ALA A 36 -10.04 11.54 -9.22
N TRP A 37 -8.81 11.17 -8.84
CA TRP A 37 -7.70 11.00 -9.78
C TRP A 37 -7.92 9.88 -10.82
N VAL A 38 -8.83 8.94 -10.56
CA VAL A 38 -9.13 7.83 -11.48
C VAL A 38 -9.58 8.36 -12.84
N ASP A 39 -10.19 9.55 -12.92
CA ASP A 39 -10.60 10.16 -14.18
C ASP A 39 -9.44 10.62 -15.07
N ARG A 40 -8.25 10.83 -14.49
CA ARG A 40 -7.04 11.26 -15.20
C ARG A 40 -6.17 10.08 -15.67
N MET A 41 -6.55 8.85 -15.34
CA MET A 41 -5.74 7.65 -15.61
C MET A 41 -6.55 6.59 -16.40
N PRO A 42 -5.89 5.80 -17.27
CA PRO A 42 -6.53 4.67 -17.91
C PRO A 42 -6.84 3.57 -16.87
N LEU A 43 -8.03 2.97 -16.94
CA LEU A 43 -8.47 1.95 -15.97
C LEU A 43 -7.50 0.76 -15.81
N PRO A 44 -6.83 0.26 -16.87
CA PRO A 44 -5.80 -0.77 -16.71
C PRO A 44 -4.65 -0.35 -15.78
N ALA A 45 -4.22 0.92 -15.78
CA ALA A 45 -3.17 1.39 -14.89
C ALA A 45 -3.65 1.42 -13.42
N VAL A 46 -4.90 1.81 -13.18
CA VAL A 46 -5.52 1.76 -11.85
C VAL A 46 -5.56 0.33 -11.32
N ARG A 47 -5.93 -0.63 -12.18
CA ARG A 47 -5.94 -2.06 -11.83
C ARG A 47 -4.54 -2.59 -11.56
N ALA A 48 -3.56 -2.25 -12.40
CA ALA A 48 -2.17 -2.64 -12.19
C ALA A 48 -1.65 -2.14 -10.83
N LEU A 49 -1.94 -0.88 -10.48
CA LEU A 49 -1.60 -0.33 -9.16
C LEU A 49 -2.28 -1.12 -8.03
N GLY A 50 -3.58 -1.42 -8.17
CA GLY A 50 -4.30 -2.24 -7.18
C GLY A 50 -3.71 -3.64 -7.01
N THR A 51 -3.28 -4.28 -8.09
CA THR A 51 -2.58 -5.57 -8.05
C THR A 51 -1.26 -5.45 -7.29
N VAL A 52 -0.47 -4.39 -7.53
CA VAL A 52 0.77 -4.13 -6.79
C VAL A 52 0.51 -3.96 -5.30
N GLU A 53 -0.56 -3.26 -4.91
CA GLU A 53 -0.95 -3.10 -3.50
C GLU A 53 -1.29 -4.44 -2.83
N ILE A 54 -2.05 -5.30 -3.52
CA ILE A 54 -2.39 -6.64 -3.04
C ILE A 54 -1.12 -7.50 -2.89
N LEU A 55 -0.23 -7.47 -3.88
CA LEU A 55 1.04 -8.21 -3.83
C LEU A 55 1.95 -7.70 -2.72
N GLY A 56 2.02 -6.38 -2.50
CA GLY A 56 2.75 -5.78 -1.39
C GLY A 56 2.18 -6.22 -0.04
N ALA A 57 0.85 -6.26 0.10
CA ALA A 57 0.21 -6.73 1.33
C ALA A 57 0.48 -8.21 1.58
N ALA A 58 0.45 -9.04 0.53
CA ALA A 58 0.86 -10.43 0.62
C ALA A 58 2.34 -10.57 1.00
N GLY A 59 3.22 -9.74 0.44
CA GLY A 59 4.66 -9.69 0.75
C GLY A 59 4.99 -9.25 2.18
N LEU A 60 4.11 -8.49 2.84
CA LEU A 60 4.25 -8.19 4.27
C LEU A 60 3.94 -9.41 5.16
N ILE A 61 3.03 -10.29 4.74
CA ILE A 61 2.49 -11.32 5.63
C ILE A 61 3.07 -12.70 5.33
N LEU A 62 3.00 -13.15 4.08
CA LEU A 62 3.33 -14.52 3.71
C LEU A 62 4.82 -14.86 3.89
N PRO A 63 5.78 -14.02 3.49
CA PRO A 63 7.21 -14.35 3.63
C PRO A 63 7.65 -14.50 5.09
N PRO A 64 7.34 -13.57 6.03
CA PRO A 64 7.64 -13.78 7.44
C PRO A 64 6.88 -14.93 8.08
N LEU A 65 5.64 -15.19 7.66
CA LEU A 65 4.81 -16.27 8.21
C LEU A 65 5.34 -17.65 7.81
N THR A 66 5.81 -17.80 6.57
CA THR A 66 6.29 -19.07 6.00
C THR A 66 7.79 -19.27 6.17
N GLY A 67 8.54 -18.22 6.46
CA GLY A 67 10.01 -18.23 6.49
C GLY A 67 10.67 -18.24 5.11
N ILE A 68 9.90 -18.18 4.03
CA ILE A 68 10.41 -18.22 2.65
C ILE A 68 10.64 -16.79 2.17
N ALA A 69 11.89 -16.47 1.82
CA ALA A 69 12.32 -15.13 1.36
C ALA A 69 11.81 -13.97 2.25
N PRO A 70 12.06 -13.96 3.59
CA PRO A 70 11.47 -12.96 4.49
C PRO A 70 11.88 -11.50 4.18
N TRP A 71 12.98 -11.30 3.46
CA TRP A 71 13.41 -9.99 2.96
C TRP A 71 12.34 -9.28 2.09
N LEU A 72 11.41 -10.03 1.51
CA LEU A 72 10.26 -9.47 0.77
C LEU A 72 9.36 -8.60 1.65
N ALA A 73 9.31 -8.81 2.97
CA ALA A 73 8.60 -7.93 3.90
C ALA A 73 9.21 -6.53 3.94
N LEU A 74 10.55 -6.46 3.99
CA LEU A 74 11.26 -5.18 3.94
C LEU A 74 11.05 -4.51 2.58
N ALA A 75 11.16 -5.26 1.48
CA ALA A 75 10.93 -4.75 0.13
C ALA A 75 9.49 -4.21 -0.04
N ALA A 76 8.47 -4.93 0.46
CA ALA A 76 7.08 -4.48 0.42
C ALA A 76 6.86 -3.19 1.23
N THR A 77 7.49 -3.09 2.41
CA THR A 77 7.43 -1.89 3.24
C THR A 77 8.02 -0.67 2.52
N ILE A 78 9.19 -0.82 1.89
CA ILE A 78 9.81 0.22 1.08
C ILE A 78 8.91 0.57 -0.12
N GLY A 79 8.36 -0.44 -0.80
CA GLY A 79 7.44 -0.28 -1.91
C GLY A 79 6.22 0.56 -1.54
N PHE A 80 5.63 0.35 -0.36
CA PHE A 80 4.52 1.16 0.12
C PHE A 80 4.92 2.61 0.40
N VAL A 81 6.11 2.86 0.96
CA VAL A 81 6.60 4.25 1.11
C VAL A 81 6.69 4.93 -0.26
N LEU A 82 7.29 4.27 -1.26
CA LEU A 82 7.42 4.80 -2.61
C LEU A 82 6.06 5.04 -3.29
N LEU A 83 5.14 4.09 -3.14
CA LEU A 83 3.77 4.20 -3.67
C LEU A 83 3.08 5.44 -3.10
N GLN A 84 3.19 5.67 -1.80
CA GLN A 84 2.55 6.80 -1.15
C GLN A 84 3.18 8.14 -1.53
N ILE A 85 4.49 8.19 -1.78
CA ILE A 85 5.16 9.38 -2.35
C ILE A 85 4.57 9.70 -3.73
N GLY A 86 4.45 8.70 -4.60
CA GLY A 86 3.80 8.88 -5.91
C GLY A 86 2.35 9.33 -5.79
N ALA A 87 1.60 8.76 -4.85
CA ALA A 87 0.22 9.15 -4.59
C ALA A 87 0.11 10.60 -4.09
N ILE A 88 1.02 11.08 -3.24
CA ILE A 88 1.07 12.49 -2.81
C ILE A 88 1.26 13.41 -4.02
N ALA A 89 2.19 13.07 -4.93
CA ALA A 89 2.40 13.87 -6.14
C ALA A 89 1.12 13.99 -6.99
N VAL A 90 0.31 12.92 -7.10
CA VAL A 90 -0.98 12.93 -7.81
C VAL A 90 -2.04 13.82 -7.14
N HIS A 91 -2.06 13.88 -5.80
CA HIS A 91 -2.99 14.75 -5.05
C HIS A 91 -2.56 16.22 -5.12
N LEU A 92 -1.26 16.50 -5.01
CA LEU A 92 -0.75 17.87 -5.07
C LEU A 92 -0.91 18.51 -6.46
N THR A 93 -0.92 17.70 -7.52
CA THR A 93 -1.17 18.12 -8.91
C THR A 93 -2.66 18.08 -9.29
N GLY A 94 -3.54 17.64 -8.39
CA GLY A 94 -4.99 17.60 -8.59
C GLY A 94 -5.72 18.72 -7.84
N GLU A 95 -7.05 18.74 -8.01
CA GLU A 95 -7.93 19.62 -7.25
C GLU A 95 -8.08 19.16 -5.79
N ASP A 96 -8.04 17.84 -5.54
CA ASP A 96 -8.08 17.28 -4.20
C ASP A 96 -6.68 17.13 -3.60
N ARG A 97 -6.36 18.03 -2.65
CA ARG A 97 -5.06 18.11 -1.95
C ARG A 97 -5.04 17.39 -0.61
N ARG A 98 -6.00 16.50 -0.34
CA ARG A 98 -6.02 15.71 0.91
C ARG A 98 -4.89 14.66 0.89
N ILE A 99 -3.82 14.94 1.62
CA ILE A 99 -2.65 14.04 1.74
C ILE A 99 -2.50 13.40 3.13
N THR A 100 -3.40 13.70 4.07
CA THR A 100 -3.29 13.25 5.48
C THR A 100 -3.20 11.73 5.60
N LEU A 101 -4.06 11.00 4.86
CA LEU A 101 -4.01 9.54 4.83
C LEU A 101 -2.68 9.05 4.26
N ASN A 102 -2.15 9.71 3.24
CA ASN A 102 -0.88 9.33 2.64
C ASN A 102 0.29 9.47 3.61
N VAL A 103 0.36 10.59 4.31
CA VAL A 103 1.38 10.83 5.34
C VAL A 103 1.26 9.80 6.46
N GLY A 104 0.03 9.49 6.90
CA GLY A 104 -0.21 8.43 7.89
C GLY A 104 0.32 7.08 7.43
N LEU A 105 0.01 6.65 6.20
CA LEU A 105 0.47 5.38 5.63
C LEU A 105 1.99 5.34 5.43
N ILE A 106 2.62 6.46 5.05
CA ILE A 106 4.09 6.56 5.00
C ILE A 106 4.68 6.36 6.38
N ALA A 107 4.14 7.06 7.40
CA ALA A 107 4.63 6.94 8.76
C ALA A 107 4.47 5.50 9.28
N THR A 108 3.31 4.87 9.04
CA THR A 108 3.07 3.47 9.42
C THR A 108 4.02 2.51 8.71
N ALA A 109 4.25 2.68 7.39
CA ALA A 109 5.21 1.87 6.66
C ALA A 109 6.64 2.10 7.14
N ALA A 110 7.06 3.35 7.38
CA ALA A 110 8.39 3.67 7.88
C ALA A 110 8.64 3.03 9.27
N VAL A 111 7.63 3.05 10.16
CA VAL A 111 7.69 2.35 11.45
C VAL A 111 7.85 0.84 11.29
N ALA A 112 7.29 0.25 10.22
CA ALA A 112 7.42 -1.18 9.94
C ALA A 112 8.83 -1.57 9.43
N LEU A 113 9.66 -0.63 8.95
CA LEU A 113 11.00 -0.93 8.40
C LEU A 113 11.92 -1.59 9.43
N TRP A 114 12.04 -0.99 10.62
CA TRP A 114 12.90 -1.52 11.68
C TRP A 114 12.49 -2.93 12.15
N PRO A 115 11.22 -3.21 12.51
CA PRO A 115 10.81 -4.55 12.89
C PRO A 115 10.72 -5.50 11.69
N ALA A 116 10.75 -5.05 10.42
CA ALA A 116 10.85 -5.94 9.26
C ALA A 116 12.27 -6.53 9.10
N THR A 117 13.32 -5.85 9.59
CA THR A 117 14.68 -6.38 9.52
C THR A 117 14.93 -7.54 10.49
N THR A 118 14.03 -7.80 11.44
CA THR A 118 14.17 -8.95 12.36
C THR A 118 14.07 -10.30 11.68
N TRP A 119 13.65 -10.32 10.41
CA TRP A 119 13.51 -11.51 9.60
C TRP A 119 14.68 -11.72 8.62
N LEU A 120 15.67 -10.82 8.61
CA LEU A 120 16.90 -10.91 7.83
C LEU A 120 18.02 -11.55 8.66
#